data_AF-A0A1Y2T4S3-F1
#
_entry.id   AF-A0A1Y2T4S3-F1
#
_cell.length_a   1.000
_cell.length_b   1.000
_cell.length_c   1.000
_cell.angle_alpha   90.00
_cell.angle_beta   90.00
_cell.angle_gamma   90.00
#
_symmetry.space_group_name_H-M   'P 1'
#
loop_
_entity.id
_entity.type
_entity.pdbx_description
1 polymer ?
#
loop_
_entity_poly.entity_id
_entity_poly.type
_entity_poly.pdbx_seq_one_letter_code
_entity_poly.pdbx_strand_id
1 'polypeptide(L)'
;MALAALGYDFDVVWVDAHGDFNTVETSPSGNPHGMVLALATGLLPDAMDGVIRPDRLRLWGIRDLDPGERRLLSEARVEVVSPAEVRARRAELLAGLRPNSSSRLTSTPWTRPKPPAP
;
A
#
# COMPACT_ATOMS: atom_id res chain seq x y z
N MET A 1 5.47 -2.81 6.78
CA MET A 1 6.35 -2.71 7.97
C MET A 1 7.70 -3.37 7.76
N ALA A 2 7.79 -4.70 7.61
CA ALA A 2 9.08 -5.40 7.59
C ALA A 2 10.08 -4.90 6.54
N LEU A 3 9.65 -4.66 5.29
CA LEU A 3 10.53 -4.14 4.23
C LEU A 3 11.10 -2.76 4.57
N ALA A 4 10.27 -1.85 5.09
CA ALA A 4 10.71 -0.53 5.53
C ALA A 4 11.69 -0.63 6.70
N ALA A 5 11.41 -1.50 7.68
CA ALA A 5 12.31 -1.76 8.81
C ALA A 5 13.67 -2.35 8.39
N LEU A 6 13.70 -3.10 7.28
CA LEU A 6 14.91 -3.61 6.65
C LEU A 6 15.63 -2.58 5.75
N GLY A 7 15.11 -1.35 5.67
CA GLY A 7 15.71 -0.27 4.89
C GLY A 7 15.51 -0.39 3.39
N TYR A 8 14.53 -1.16 2.93
CA TYR A 8 14.19 -1.21 1.50
C TYR A 8 13.56 0.09 1.05
N ASP A 9 13.94 0.52 -0.15
CA ASP A 9 13.21 1.54 -0.88
C ASP A 9 12.29 0.86 -1.90
N PHE A 10 10.97 1.05 -1.75
CA PHE A 10 9.96 0.33 -2.53
C PHE A 10 8.73 1.19 -2.84
N ASP A 11 8.07 0.81 -3.94
CA ASP A 11 6.72 1.27 -4.28
C ASP A 11 5.69 0.20 -3.89
N VAL A 12 4.47 0.63 -3.60
CA VAL A 12 3.35 -0.27 -3.27
C VAL A 12 2.24 -0.10 -4.28
N VAL A 13 1.89 -1.20 -4.93
CA VAL A 13 0.66 -1.32 -5.71
C VAL A 13 -0.31 -2.17 -4.91
N TRP A 14 -1.35 -1.54 -4.37
CA TRP A 14 -2.45 -2.18 -3.67
C TRP A 14 -3.51 -2.63 -4.67
N VAL A 15 -3.72 -3.93 -4.80
CA VAL A 15 -4.71 -4.50 -5.73
C VAL A 15 -5.88 -5.04 -4.93
N ASP A 16 -6.94 -4.24 -4.82
CA ASP A 16 -8.16 -4.59 -4.08
C ASP A 16 -9.38 -3.92 -4.73
N ALA A 17 -10.58 -4.30 -4.30
CA ALA A 17 -11.81 -3.57 -4.62
C ALA A 17 -11.98 -2.31 -3.75
N HIS A 18 -11.47 -2.33 -2.52
CA HIS A 18 -11.60 -1.27 -1.51
C HIS A 18 -10.31 -0.46 -1.35
N GLY A 19 -10.44 0.74 -0.78
CA GLY A 19 -9.31 1.64 -0.56
C GLY A 19 -8.45 1.28 0.65
N ASP A 20 -9.05 0.65 1.66
CA ASP A 20 -8.48 0.36 2.98
C ASP A 20 -7.72 1.56 3.60
N PHE A 21 -8.27 2.74 3.34
CA PHE A 21 -7.65 4.04 3.64
C PHE A 21 -8.47 4.86 4.64
N ASN A 22 -9.35 4.20 5.40
CA ASN A 22 -10.08 4.85 6.49
C ASN A 22 -9.17 5.10 7.70
N THR A 23 -9.49 6.16 8.43
CA THR A 23 -9.05 6.38 9.82
C THR A 23 -10.12 5.87 10.78
N VAL A 24 -9.84 5.93 12.09
CA VAL A 24 -10.84 5.62 13.12
C VAL A 24 -12.06 6.54 12.98
N GLU A 25 -11.84 7.80 12.60
CA GLU A 25 -12.87 8.83 12.47
C GLU A 25 -13.69 8.69 11.19
N THR A 26 -13.13 8.13 10.12
CA THR A 26 -13.81 8.03 8.83
C THR A 26 -14.45 6.68 8.56
N SER A 27 -14.05 5.63 9.29
CA SER A 27 -14.57 4.28 9.08
C SER A 27 -16.05 4.19 9.45
N PRO A 28 -16.92 3.68 8.56
CA PRO A 28 -18.33 3.45 8.88
C PRO A 28 -18.54 2.19 9.76
N SER A 29 -17.59 1.25 9.75
CA SER A 29 -17.70 -0.02 10.46
C SER A 29 -16.83 -0.10 11.72
N GLY A 30 -15.80 0.74 11.82
CA GLY A 30 -14.77 0.63 12.85
C GLY A 30 -13.84 -0.57 12.70
N ASN A 31 -13.95 -1.34 11.60
CA ASN A 31 -13.10 -2.51 11.38
C ASN A 31 -11.68 -2.09 10.94
N PRO A 32 -10.61 -2.47 11.67
CA PRO A 32 -9.24 -2.06 11.35
C PRO A 32 -8.71 -2.55 10.00
N HIS A 33 -9.30 -3.60 9.42
CA HIS A 33 -8.97 -4.06 8.07
C HIS A 33 -9.04 -2.91 7.05
N GLY A 34 -10.10 -2.09 7.11
CA GLY A 34 -10.27 -0.96 6.19
C GLY A 34 -9.38 0.25 6.48
N MET A 35 -8.40 0.13 7.39
CA MET A 35 -7.56 1.23 7.86
C MET A 35 -6.07 1.00 7.62
N VAL A 36 -5.68 -0.17 7.09
CA VAL A 36 -4.28 -0.61 7.06
C VAL A 36 -3.38 0.32 6.24
N LEU A 37 -3.90 0.94 5.17
CA LEU A 37 -3.11 1.85 4.34
C LEU A 37 -3.05 3.26 4.92
N ALA A 38 -4.10 3.72 5.61
CA ALA A 38 -4.04 4.98 6.36
C ALA A 38 -2.98 4.89 7.48
N LEU A 39 -2.95 3.76 8.19
CA LEU A 39 -1.93 3.46 9.19
C LEU A 39 -0.53 3.42 8.56
N ALA A 40 -0.36 2.68 7.46
CA ALA A 40 0.94 2.52 6.81
C ALA A 40 1.48 3.82 6.19
N THR A 41 0.61 4.78 5.86
CA THR A 41 0.98 6.11 5.35
C THR A 41 1.15 7.17 6.44
N GLY A 42 0.95 6.81 7.71
CA GLY A 42 1.17 7.70 8.85
C GLY A 42 0.03 8.67 9.14
N LEU A 43 -1.20 8.40 8.66
CA LEU A 43 -2.39 9.17 9.01
C LEU A 43 -2.89 8.93 10.45
N LEU A 44 -2.31 7.93 11.13
CA LEU A 44 -2.54 7.64 12.54
C LEU A 44 -1.19 7.76 13.30
N PRO A 45 -0.63 8.98 13.42
CA PRO A 45 0.72 9.19 13.94
C PRO A 45 0.87 8.74 15.40
N ASP A 46 -0.21 8.78 16.18
CA ASP A 46 -0.22 8.28 17.56
C ASP A 46 -0.08 6.75 17.64
N ALA A 47 -0.38 6.04 16.55
CA ALA A 47 -0.24 4.59 16.45
C ALA A 47 1.11 4.18 15.85
N MET A 48 1.53 4.81 14.76
CA MET A 48 2.87 4.63 14.19
C MET A 48 3.26 5.75 13.22
N ASP A 49 4.57 5.91 13.04
CA ASP A 49 5.13 6.66 11.93
C ASP A 49 4.78 5.99 10.58
N GLY A 50 4.54 6.80 9.56
CA GLY A 50 4.29 6.33 8.21
C GLY A 50 5.51 5.59 7.63
N VAL A 51 5.29 4.37 7.14
CA VAL A 51 6.31 3.52 6.51
C VAL A 51 6.21 3.49 4.98
N ILE A 52 5.10 3.97 4.43
CA ILE A 52 4.86 4.14 3.00
C ILE A 52 4.60 5.62 2.77
N ARG A 53 5.33 6.23 1.85
CA ARG A 53 5.00 7.59 1.43
C ARG A 53 3.78 7.57 0.49
N PRO A 54 2.80 8.48 0.64
CA PRO A 54 1.63 8.51 -0.25
C PRO A 54 1.96 8.56 -1.75
N ASP A 55 3.02 9.26 -2.14
CA ASP A 55 3.47 9.34 -3.55
C ASP A 55 4.12 8.05 -4.08
N ARG A 56 4.26 7.04 -3.21
CA ARG A 56 4.74 5.68 -3.54
C ARG A 56 3.65 4.63 -3.41
N LEU A 57 2.43 5.04 -3.08
CA LEU A 57 1.27 4.18 -2.99
C LEU A 57 0.37 4.38 -4.22
N ARG A 58 -0.01 3.28 -4.85
CA ARG A 58 -0.96 3.25 -5.97
C ARG A 58 -2.02 2.20 -5.67
N LEU A 59 -3.27 2.53 -5.89
CA LEU A 59 -4.42 1.65 -5.64
C LEU A 59 -5.07 1.27 -6.97
N TRP A 60 -5.05 -0.01 -7.32
CA TRP A 60 -5.50 -0.53 -8.61
C TRP A 60 -6.64 -1.53 -8.45
N GLY A 61 -7.69 -1.37 -9.24
CA GLY A 61 -8.89 -2.22 -9.14
C GLY A 61 -9.97 -1.67 -8.23
N ILE A 62 -9.80 -0.44 -7.75
CA ILE A 62 -10.71 0.20 -6.81
C ILE A 62 -12.05 0.48 -7.44
N ARG A 63 -13.11 -0.02 -6.82
CA ARG A 63 -14.49 0.21 -7.27
C ARG A 63 -15.44 0.54 -6.14
N ASP A 64 -15.03 0.32 -4.90
CA ASP A 64 -15.81 0.60 -3.73
C ASP A 64 -14.98 1.45 -2.76
N LEU A 65 -15.47 2.64 -2.45
CA LEU A 65 -14.77 3.57 -1.57
C LEU A 65 -15.79 4.32 -0.75
N ASP A 66 -15.57 4.32 0.56
CA ASP A 66 -16.33 5.15 1.47
C ASP A 66 -16.09 6.65 1.17
N PRO A 67 -17.04 7.54 1.49
CA PRO A 67 -16.85 8.98 1.34
C PRO A 67 -15.61 9.51 2.08
N GLY A 68 -15.30 8.91 3.24
CA GLY A 68 -14.11 9.22 4.03
C GLY A 68 -12.81 8.89 3.29
N GLU A 69 -12.71 7.67 2.75
CA GLU A 69 -11.55 7.23 1.98
C GLU A 69 -11.34 8.09 0.74
N ARG A 70 -12.41 8.39 -0.03
CA ARG A 70 -12.31 9.25 -1.22
C ARG A 70 -11.68 10.60 -0.91
N ARG A 71 -12.08 11.20 0.20
CA ARG A 71 -11.52 12.49 0.65
C ARG A 71 -10.05 12.35 1.02
N LEU A 72 -9.72 11.39 1.90
CA LEU A 72 -8.35 11.19 2.39
C LEU A 72 -7.37 10.80 1.28
N LEU A 73 -7.76 9.91 0.37
CA LEU A 73 -6.96 9.51 -0.79
C LEU A 73 -6.67 10.70 -1.73
N SER A 74 -7.67 11.56 -1.93
CA SER A 74 -7.51 12.80 -2.71
C SER A 74 -6.56 13.79 -2.04
N GLU A 75 -6.73 14.03 -0.74
CA GLU A 75 -5.87 14.91 0.06
C GLU A 75 -4.41 14.42 0.08
N ALA A 76 -4.21 13.11 0.24
CA ALA A 76 -2.91 12.45 0.22
C ALA A 76 -2.31 12.33 -1.20
N ARG A 77 -3.08 12.68 -2.25
CA ARG A 77 -2.70 12.58 -3.67
C ARG A 77 -2.26 11.17 -4.09
N VAL A 78 -2.95 10.16 -3.56
CA VAL A 78 -2.72 8.75 -3.90
C VAL A 78 -3.38 8.45 -5.24
N GLU A 79 -2.68 7.74 -6.13
CA GLU A 79 -3.24 7.30 -7.40
C GLU A 79 -4.29 6.21 -7.14
N VAL A 80 -5.50 6.41 -7.66
CA VAL A 80 -6.61 5.46 -7.59
C VAL A 80 -7.06 5.12 -9.00
N VAL A 81 -7.03 3.84 -9.36
CA VAL A 81 -7.33 3.35 -10.70
C VAL A 81 -8.44 2.30 -10.64
N SER A 82 -9.52 2.53 -11.39
CA SER A 82 -10.65 1.61 -11.43
C SER A 82 -10.34 0.31 -12.19
N PRO A 83 -11.13 -0.77 -12.01
CA PRO A 83 -10.96 -2.00 -12.80
C PRO A 83 -11.00 -1.78 -14.31
N ALA A 84 -11.84 -0.84 -14.79
CA ALA A 84 -11.96 -0.55 -16.21
C ALA A 84 -10.67 0.12 -16.74
N GLU A 85 -10.14 1.09 -15.99
CA GLU A 85 -8.90 1.76 -16.34
C GLU A 85 -7.69 0.82 -16.29
N VAL A 86 -7.61 -0.06 -15.29
CA VAL A 86 -6.57 -1.09 -15.23
C VAL A 86 -6.59 -1.94 -16.50
N ARG A 87 -7.76 -2.43 -16.93
CA ARG A 87 -7.87 -3.24 -18.16
C ARG A 87 -7.44 -2.47 -19.41
N ALA A 88 -7.85 -1.20 -19.52
CA ALA A 88 -7.57 -0.36 -20.67
C ALA A 88 -6.09 0.08 -20.75
N ARG A 89 -5.48 0.39 -19.60
CA ARG A 89 -4.17 1.06 -19.49
C ARG A 89 -3.07 0.21 -18.87
N ARG A 90 -3.27 -1.11 -18.70
CA ARG A 90 -2.31 -2.01 -18.01
C ARG A 90 -0.86 -1.82 -18.43
N ALA A 91 -0.59 -1.65 -19.73
CA ALA A 91 0.77 -1.55 -20.24
C ALA A 91 1.44 -0.24 -19.81
N GLU A 92 0.69 0.87 -19.86
CA GLU A 92 1.11 2.18 -19.39
C GLU A 92 1.34 2.17 -17.86
N LEU A 93 0.38 1.64 -17.11
CA LEU A 93 0.44 1.54 -15.65
C LEU A 93 1.66 0.74 -15.19
N LEU A 94 1.92 -0.42 -15.80
CA LEU A 94 3.10 -1.24 -15.51
C LEU A 94 4.41 -0.55 -15.92
N ALA A 95 4.44 0.16 -17.04
CA ALA A 95 5.61 0.91 -17.48
C ALA A 95 5.94 2.10 -16.55
N GLY A 96 4.93 2.64 -15.85
CA GLY A 96 5.10 3.70 -14.86
C GLY A 96 5.61 3.23 -13.48
N LEU A 97 5.72 1.93 -13.25
CA LEU A 97 6.26 1.40 -12.00
C LEU A 97 7.78 1.53 -11.95
N ARG A 98 8.30 1.91 -10.78
CA ARG A 98 9.75 1.93 -10.55
C ARG A 98 10.23 0.53 -10.15
N PRO A 99 11.40 0.09 -10.64
CA PRO A 99 12.02 -1.10 -10.10
C PRO A 99 12.39 -0.87 -8.63
N ASN A 100 12.07 -1.83 -7.78
CA ASN A 100 12.52 -1.82 -6.39
C ASN A 100 14.06 -1.81 -6.38
N SER A 101 14.65 -0.86 -5.66
CA SER A 101 16.10 -0.76 -5.52
C SER A 101 16.49 -1.11 -4.10
N SER A 102 17.42 -2.05 -3.95
CA SER A 102 18.04 -2.35 -2.66
C SER A 102 19.30 -1.50 -2.57
N SER A 103 19.31 -0.48 -1.71
CA SER A 103 20.54 0.28 -1.45
C SER A 103 21.51 -0.44 -0.49
N ARG A 104 21.08 -1.54 0.16
CA ARG A 104 21.87 -2.23 1.21
C ARG A 104 21.68 -3.74 1.34
N LEU A 105 21.41 -4.46 0.25
CA LEU A 105 21.51 -5.93 0.31
C LEU A 105 22.81 -6.36 -0.34
N THR A 106 23.82 -6.63 0.48
CA THR A 106 24.70 -7.74 0.16
C THR A 106 23.80 -8.95 -0.01
N SER A 107 23.75 -9.46 -1.23
CA SER A 107 22.88 -10.55 -1.66
C SER A 107 23.13 -11.81 -0.82
N THR A 108 22.35 -12.00 0.24
CA THR A 108 22.13 -13.33 0.80
C THR A 108 20.72 -13.75 0.39
N PRO A 109 20.57 -14.70 -0.54
CA PRO A 109 19.26 -15.19 -0.96
C PRO A 109 18.47 -15.68 0.26
N TRP A 110 17.18 -15.37 0.31
CA TRP A 110 16.28 -15.98 1.30
C TRP A 110 16.25 -17.50 1.09
N THR A 111 16.79 -18.25 2.04
CA THR A 111 16.68 -19.71 2.08
C THR A 111 15.52 -20.11 2.98
N ARG A 112 14.60 -20.93 2.46
CA ARG A 112 13.48 -21.47 3.22
C ARG A 112 14.00 -22.20 4.47
N PRO A 113 13.55 -21.87 5.70
CA PRO A 113 13.98 -22.57 6.90
C PRO A 113 13.59 -24.05 6.82
N LYS A 114 14.53 -24.94 7.15
CA LYS A 114 14.30 -26.39 7.17
C LYS A 114 13.30 -26.70 8.30
N PRO A 115 12.25 -27.51 8.05
CA PRO A 115 11.34 -27.91 9.12
C PRO A 115 12.12 -28.64 10.23
N PRO A 116 11.67 -28.56 11.49
CA PRO A 116 12.30 -29.30 12.57
C PRO A 116 12.30 -30.80 12.24
N ALA A 117 13.40 -31.48 12.61
CA ALA A 117 13.50 -32.93 12.53
C ALA A 117 12.40 -33.58 13.39
N PRO A 118 11.91 -34.79 13.02
CA PRO A 118 10.81 -35.45 13.72
C PRO A 118 11.09 -35.67 15.21
#